data_AF-A0A497FPR7-F1
#
_entry.id   AF-A0A497FPR7-F1
#
_cell.length_a   1.000
_cell.length_b   1.000
_cell.length_c   1.000
_cell.angle_alpha   90.00
_cell.angle_beta   90.00
_cell.angle_gamma   90.00
#
_symmetry.space_group_name_H-M   'P 1'
#
loop_
_entity.id
_entity.type
_entity.pdbx_description
1 polymer ?
#
loop_
_entity_poly.entity_id
_entity_poly.type
_entity_poly.pdbx_seq_one_letter_code
_entity_poly.pdbx_strand_id
1 'polypeptide(L)'
;MKEDKGIPLSVMERFFRRVGAERVSREALIELKKVLEKIALELAKESVELAKFSKRRTVKGDDVRFSSKRVFRLLYLSTVGEEERASEGEYS
;
A
#
# COMPACT_ATOMS: atom_id res chain seq x y z
N MET A 1 -14.49 -14.81 14.36
CA MET A 1 -13.72 -13.63 13.90
C MET A 1 -14.65 -12.79 13.05
N LYS A 2 -14.89 -11.53 13.41
CA LYS A 2 -15.79 -10.64 12.64
C LYS A 2 -15.24 -10.53 11.21
N GLU A 3 -16.12 -10.59 10.21
CA GLU A 3 -15.76 -10.30 8.83
C GLU A 3 -15.14 -8.91 8.77
N ASP A 4 -13.84 -8.90 8.48
CA ASP A 4 -13.09 -7.68 8.24
C ASP A 4 -13.61 -7.05 6.94
N LYS A 5 -14.38 -5.96 7.06
CA LYS A 5 -15.03 -5.19 5.98
C LYS A 5 -14.04 -4.38 5.13
N GLY A 6 -12.88 -4.96 4.89
CA GLY A 6 -11.85 -4.43 4.01
C GLY A 6 -12.11 -4.74 2.54
N ILE A 7 -11.06 -4.64 1.72
CA ILE A 7 -11.15 -4.91 0.28
C ILE A 7 -11.49 -6.39 0.06
N PRO A 8 -12.53 -6.72 -0.73
CA PRO A 8 -12.91 -8.11 -0.99
C PRO A 8 -11.79 -8.92 -1.68
N LEU A 9 -11.66 -10.21 -1.32
CA LEU A 9 -10.70 -11.13 -1.96
C LEU A 9 -10.94 -11.29 -3.46
N SER A 10 -12.18 -11.15 -3.92
CA SER A 10 -12.52 -11.17 -5.35
C SER A 10 -11.88 -10.02 -6.13
N VAL A 11 -11.61 -8.87 -5.49
CA VAL A 11 -10.85 -7.77 -6.10
C VAL A 11 -9.39 -8.18 -6.29
N MET A 12 -8.80 -8.83 -5.28
CA MET A 12 -7.42 -9.34 -5.31
C MET A 12 -7.23 -10.33 -6.44
N GLU A 13 -8.16 -11.28 -6.56
CA GLU A 13 -8.13 -12.29 -7.61
C GLU A 13 -8.21 -11.67 -9.01
N ARG A 14 -9.04 -10.62 -9.19
CA ARG A 14 -9.10 -9.88 -10.46
C ARG A 14 -7.77 -9.23 -10.85
N PHE A 15 -6.97 -8.75 -9.89
CA PHE A 15 -5.65 -8.20 -10.20
C PHE A 15 -4.73 -9.28 -10.76
N PHE A 16 -4.65 -10.43 -10.09
CA PHE A 16 -3.84 -11.56 -10.54
C PHE A 16 -4.29 -12.09 -11.92
N ARG A 17 -5.60 -12.24 -12.14
CA ARG A 17 -6.11 -12.69 -13.44
C ARG A 17 -5.80 -11.72 -14.58
N ARG A 18 -5.82 -10.40 -14.32
CA ARG A 18 -5.46 -9.38 -15.32
C ARG A 18 -3.99 -9.45 -15.74
N VAL A 19 -3.11 -9.95 -14.87
CA VAL A 19 -1.69 -10.16 -15.19
C VAL A 19 -1.38 -11.58 -15.65
N GLY A 20 -2.42 -12.40 -15.92
CA GLY A 20 -2.28 -13.72 -16.52
C GLY A 20 -2.16 -14.88 -15.55
N ALA A 21 -2.38 -14.68 -14.24
CA ALA A 21 -2.38 -15.79 -13.29
C ALA A 21 -3.60 -16.70 -13.52
N GLU A 22 -3.35 -17.98 -13.79
CA GLU A 22 -4.39 -18.98 -14.00
C GLU A 22 -5.02 -19.44 -12.67
N ARG A 23 -4.19 -19.64 -11.64
CA ARG A 23 -4.57 -20.06 -10.30
C ARG A 23 -3.91 -19.16 -9.25
N VAL A 24 -4.66 -18.85 -8.19
CA VAL A 24 -4.17 -18.06 -7.06
C VAL A 24 -4.67 -18.70 -5.77
N SER A 25 -3.76 -18.95 -4.82
CA SER A 25 -4.15 -19.50 -3.52
C SER A 25 -4.91 -18.47 -2.69
N ARG A 26 -5.77 -18.94 -1.78
CA ARG A 26 -6.53 -18.06 -0.89
C ARG A 26 -5.58 -17.25 0.00
N GLU A 27 -4.49 -17.85 0.45
CA GLU A 27 -3.45 -17.24 1.27
C GLU A 27 -2.80 -16.05 0.54
N ALA A 28 -2.46 -16.19 -0.74
CA ALA A 28 -1.89 -15.11 -1.54
C ALA A 28 -2.87 -13.94 -1.70
N LEU A 29 -4.17 -14.22 -1.87
CA LEU A 29 -5.20 -13.18 -1.91
C LEU A 29 -5.32 -12.42 -0.59
N ILE A 30 -5.25 -13.13 0.54
CA ILE A 30 -5.27 -12.53 1.87
C ILE A 30 -4.04 -11.65 2.09
N GLU A 31 -2.87 -12.12 1.67
CA GLU A 31 -1.63 -11.37 1.87
C GLU A 31 -1.61 -10.09 1.02
N LEU A 32 -2.02 -10.18 -0.26
CA LEU A 32 -2.17 -9.01 -1.11
C LEU A 32 -3.19 -8.01 -0.52
N LYS A 33 -4.31 -8.50 0.01
CA LYS A 33 -5.32 -7.67 0.68
C LYS A 33 -4.68 -6.85 1.81
N LYS A 34 -3.97 -7.50 2.74
CA LYS A 34 -3.34 -6.82 3.88
C LYS A 34 -2.36 -5.72 3.44
N VAL A 35 -1.51 -6.04 2.46
CA VAL A 35 -0.51 -5.10 1.94
C VAL A 35 -1.20 -3.87 1.33
N LEU A 36 -2.19 -4.08 0.46
CA LEU A 36 -2.91 -2.98 -0.18
C LEU A 36 -3.70 -2.14 0.81
N GLU A 37 -4.31 -2.75 1.82
CA GLU A 37 -5.04 -2.02 2.86
C GLU A 37 -4.12 -1.14 3.71
N LYS A 38 -2.95 -1.65 4.08
CA LYS A 38 -1.94 -0.87 4.79
C LYS A 38 -1.53 0.35 3.96
N ILE A 39 -1.22 0.17 2.68
CA ILE A 39 -0.85 1.27 1.77
C ILE A 39 -2.02 2.26 1.61
N ALA A 40 -3.24 1.76 1.44
CA ALA A 40 -4.42 2.60 1.25
C ALA A 40 -4.72 3.45 2.49
N LEU A 41 -4.55 2.90 3.69
CA LEU A 41 -4.73 3.63 4.94
C LEU A 41 -3.69 4.74 5.12
N GLU A 42 -2.41 4.47 4.83
CA GLU A 42 -1.36 5.48 4.91
C GLU A 42 -1.57 6.61 3.89
N LEU A 43 -1.97 6.27 2.66
CA LEU A 43 -2.34 7.26 1.65
C LEU A 43 -3.52 8.11 2.12
N ALA A 44 -4.58 7.48 2.65
CA ALA A 44 -5.77 8.18 3.11
C ALA A 44 -5.46 9.14 4.27
N LYS A 45 -4.62 8.72 5.23
CA LYS A 45 -4.17 9.58 6.35
C LYS A 45 -3.46 10.82 5.82
N GLU A 46 -2.45 10.65 4.98
CA GLU A 46 -1.68 11.76 4.40
C GLU A 46 -2.59 12.69 3.58
N SER A 47 -3.51 12.15 2.78
CA SER A 47 -4.42 12.97 1.97
C SER A 47 -5.37 13.79 2.82
N VAL A 48 -5.84 13.25 3.94
CA VAL A 48 -6.63 13.98 4.92
C VAL A 48 -5.82 15.09 5.58
N GLU A 49 -4.55 14.84 5.91
CA GLU A 49 -3.65 15.86 6.46
C GLU A 49 -3.41 17.00 5.47
N LEU A 50 -3.12 16.70 4.20
CA LEU A 50 -2.96 17.71 3.14
C LEU A 50 -4.21 18.60 2.98
N ALA A 51 -5.40 17.99 3.02
CA ALA A 51 -6.65 18.73 2.97
C ALA A 51 -6.80 19.66 4.21
N LYS A 52 -6.47 19.15 5.41
CA LYS A 52 -6.50 19.93 6.66
C LYS A 52 -5.53 21.10 6.66
N PHE A 53 -4.29 20.91 6.20
CA PHE A 53 -3.31 22.00 6.05
C PHE A 53 -3.81 23.10 5.12
N SER A 54 -4.58 22.72 4.09
CA SER A 54 -5.25 23.65 3.18
C SER A 54 -6.56 24.24 3.74
N LYS A 55 -6.90 24.01 5.02
CA LYS A 55 -8.16 24.39 5.68
C LYS A 55 -9.42 23.86 4.96
N ARG A 56 -9.30 22.78 4.19
CA ARG A 56 -10.42 22.12 3.51
C ARG A 56 -10.90 20.92 4.32
N ARG A 57 -12.21 20.67 4.29
CA ARG A 57 -12.81 19.46 4.86
C ARG A 57 -12.90 18.32 3.86
N THR A 58 -13.02 18.64 2.57
CA THR A 58 -13.12 17.65 1.48
C THR A 58 -11.73 17.33 0.93
N VAL A 59 -11.39 16.04 0.97
CA VAL A 59 -10.22 15.48 0.28
C VAL A 59 -10.48 15.49 -1.22
N LYS A 60 -9.58 16.08 -2.00
CA LYS A 60 -9.64 16.13 -3.47
C LYS A 60 -8.68 15.11 -4.07
N GLY A 61 -8.87 14.81 -5.36
CA GLY A 61 -7.98 13.91 -6.09
C GLY A 61 -6.51 14.36 -6.08
N ASP A 62 -6.26 15.68 -6.03
CA ASP A 62 -4.91 16.21 -5.93
C ASP A 62 -4.22 15.83 -4.62
N ASP A 63 -4.95 15.83 -3.49
CA ASP A 63 -4.40 15.41 -2.19
C ASP A 63 -3.91 13.96 -2.28
N VAL A 64 -4.71 13.07 -2.87
CA VAL A 64 -4.34 11.65 -3.08
C VAL A 64 -3.12 11.51 -4.00
N ARG A 65 -3.07 12.29 -5.07
CA ARG A 65 -1.93 12.29 -6.01
C ARG A 65 -0.64 12.81 -5.38
N PHE A 66 -0.72 13.79 -4.48
CA PHE A 66 0.45 14.29 -3.75
C PHE A 66 0.89 13.29 -2.69
N SER A 67 -0.05 12.72 -1.92
CA SER A 67 0.23 11.66 -0.95
C SER A 67 0.91 10.46 -1.60
N SER A 68 0.47 10.05 -2.80
CA SER A 68 1.06 8.90 -3.48
C SER A 68 2.53 9.09 -3.80
N LYS A 69 2.94 10.28 -4.29
CA LYS A 69 4.35 10.58 -4.53
C LYS A 69 5.20 10.50 -3.27
N ARG A 70 4.66 10.95 -2.14
CA ARG A 70 5.36 10.95 -0.86
C ARG A 70 5.46 9.55 -0.26
N VAL A 71 4.34 8.82 -0.21
CA VAL A 71 4.29 7.45 0.33
C VAL A 71 5.16 6.51 -0.50
N PHE A 72 5.07 6.55 -1.83
CA PHE A 72 5.92 5.70 -2.69
C PHE A 72 7.41 6.03 -2.53
N ARG A 73 7.77 7.31 -2.37
CA ARG A 73 9.16 7.69 -2.09
C ARG A 73 9.67 7.09 -0.78
N LEU A 74 8.89 7.19 0.30
CA LEU A 74 9.29 6.66 1.60
C LEU A 74 9.43 5.13 1.57
N LEU A 75 8.48 4.44 0.94
CA LEU A 75 8.54 2.98 0.76
C LEU A 75 9.80 2.56 0.00
N TYR A 76 10.10 3.24 -1.12
CA TYR A 76 11.29 2.96 -1.92
C TYR A 76 12.57 3.16 -1.10
N LEU A 77 12.69 4.26 -0.35
CA LEU A 77 13.87 4.53 0.47
C LEU A 77 14.03 3.53 1.62
N SER A 78 12.93 3.06 2.22
CA SER A 78 13.00 2.04 3.29
C SER A 78 13.48 0.68 2.78
N THR A 79 13.11 0.30 1.54
CA THR A 79 13.56 -0.98 0.97
C THR A 79 15.02 -0.96 0.55
N VAL A 80 15.52 0.15 -0.03
CA VAL A 80 16.92 0.24 -0.45
C VAL A 80 17.87 0.26 0.76
N GLY A 81 17.44 0.87 1.88
CA GLY A 81 18.24 0.90 3.12
C GLY A 81 18.31 -0.44 3.87
N GLU A 82 17.44 -1.40 3.57
CA GLU A 82 17.51 -2.76 4.12
C GLU A 82 18.51 -3.63 3.34
N GLU A 83 18.61 -3.45 2.02
CA GLU A 83 19.58 -4.17 1.17
C GLU A 83 21.03 -3.80 1.52
N GLU A 84 21.32 -2.52 1.77
CA GLU A 84 22.68 -2.10 2.16
C GLU A 84 23.10 -2.68 3.53
N ARG A 85 22.20 -2.72 4.52
CA ARG A 85 22.49 -3.31 5.84
C ARG A 85 22.63 -4.83 5.82
N ALA A 86 21.91 -5.52 4.94
CA ALA A 86 22.05 -6.95 4.77
C ALA A 86 23.44 -7.30 4.20
N SER A 87 24.02 -6.45 3.35
CA SER A 87 25.36 -6.66 2.77
C SER A 87 26.52 -6.38 3.72
N GLU A 88 26.33 -5.52 4.73
CA GLU A 88 27.36 -5.20 5.73
C GLU A 88 27.45 -6.25 6.87
N GLY A 89 26.41 -7.07 7.06
CA GLY A 89 26.34 -8.08 8.13
C GLY A 89 26.98 -9.44 7.80
N GLU A 90 27.32 -9.70 6.53
CA GLU A 90 27.94 -10.97 6.10
C GLU A 90 29.48 -10.90 6.00
N TYR A 91 30.08 -9.75 6.29
CA TYR A 91 31.54 -9.53 6.28
C TYR A 91 32.09 -9.15 7.67
N SER A 92 31.59 -9.75 8.74
CA SER A 92 32.17 -9.62 10.10
C SER A 92 32.17 -10.94 10.86
#